data_AF-A0A3N6Q7U1-F1
#
_entry.id   AF-A0A3N6Q7U1-F1
#
_cell.length_a   1.000
_cell.length_b   1.000
_cell.length_c   1.000
_cell.angle_alpha   90.00
_cell.angle_beta   90.00
_cell.angle_gamma   90.00
#
_symmetry.space_group_name_H-M   'P 1'
#
loop_
_entity.id
_entity.type
_entity.pdbx_description
1 polymer ?
#
loop_
_entity_poly.entity_id
_entity_poly.type
_entity_poly.pdbx_seq_one_letter_code
_entity_poly.pdbx_strand_id
1 'polypeptide(L)' 'MGVELTEYQGYQNDINPQLANVFTAAAFRLGHTLLNSVIQRRDNNGEIIPQGNLSLQEAFFNIFSFIETG' A
#
# COMPACT_ATOMS: atom_id res chain seq x y z
N MET A 1 -0.22 -13.76 -1.38
CA MET A 1 0.20 -14.68 -2.46
C MET A 1 -0.15 -16.15 -2.19
N GLY A 2 -0.74 -16.49 -1.03
CA GLY A 2 -1.03 -17.90 -0.71
C GLY A 2 0.24 -18.76 -0.58
N VAL A 3 1.38 -18.13 -0.28
CA VAL A 3 2.68 -18.78 -0.10
C VAL A 3 3.04 -18.68 1.36
N GLU A 4 3.43 -19.81 1.95
CA GLU A 4 3.99 -19.86 3.29
C GLU A 4 5.52 -19.75 3.22
N LEU A 5 6.10 -18.93 4.09
CA LEU A 5 7.55 -18.85 4.26
C LEU A 5 7.97 -19.84 5.35
N THR A 6 9.09 -20.52 5.14
CA THR A 6 9.69 -21.40 6.16
C THR A 6 10.12 -20.58 7.38
N GLU A 7 10.17 -21.21 8.55
CA GLU A 7 10.67 -20.58 9.76
C GLU A 7 12.07 -19.99 9.56
N TYR A 8 12.32 -18.81 10.12
CA TYR A 8 13.61 -18.15 10.05
C TYR A 8 14.69 -18.98 10.75
N GLN A 9 15.69 -19.42 9.99
CA GLN A 9 16.76 -20.30 10.50
C GLN A 9 18.00 -19.53 11.01
N GLY A 10 17.90 -18.21 11.17
CA GLY A 10 19.03 -17.35 11.51
C GLY A 10 19.69 -16.69 10.29
N TYR A 11 20.63 -15.79 10.57
CA TYR A 11 21.35 -15.03 9.56
C TYR A 11 22.33 -15.93 8.81
N GLN A 12 22.36 -15.79 7.49
CA GLN A 12 23.27 -16.50 6.58
C GLN A 12 24.10 -15.46 5.84
N ASN A 13 25.42 -15.50 6.04
CA ASN A 13 26.35 -14.49 5.50
C ASN A 13 26.73 -14.72 4.03
N ASP A 14 26.41 -15.89 3.49
CA ASP A 14 26.67 -16.33 2.12
C ASP A 14 25.49 -16.04 1.17
N ILE A 15 24.36 -15.60 1.70
CA ILE A 15 23.20 -15.17 0.92
C ILE A 15 23.40 -13.74 0.41
N ASN A 16 23.16 -13.52 -0.89
CA ASN A 16 23.06 -12.18 -1.46
C ASN A 16 21.64 -11.62 -1.29
N PRO A 17 21.41 -10.60 -0.46
CA PRO A 17 20.07 -10.04 -0.21
C PRO A 17 19.64 -8.99 -1.24
N GLN A 18 20.43 -8.76 -2.30
CA GLN A 18 20.13 -7.74 -3.30
C GLN A 18 18.81 -8.03 -4.04
N LEU A 19 18.01 -6.99 -4.23
CA LEU A 19 16.79 -7.09 -5.02
C LEU A 19 17.09 -7.45 -6.49
N ALA A 20 16.45 -8.49 -6.99
CA ALA A 20 16.50 -8.82 -8.41
C ALA A 20 15.70 -7.79 -9.24
N ASN A 21 16.21 -7.44 -10.43
CA ASN A 21 15.52 -6.50 -11.34
C ASN A 21 14.10 -6.96 -11.70
N VAL A 22 13.90 -8.27 -11.89
CA VAL A 22 12.56 -8.82 -12.18
C VAL A 22 11.58 -8.62 -11.01
N PHE A 23 12.08 -8.67 -9.77
CA PHE A 23 11.25 -8.46 -8.60
C PHE A 23 10.79 -7.01 -8.53
N THR A 24 11.71 -6.05 -8.70
CA THR A 24 11.39 -4.61 -8.59
C THR A 24 10.63 -4.06 -9.79
N ALA A 25 10.94 -4.51 -11.01
CA ALA A 25 10.33 -3.99 -12.22
C ALA A 25 8.98 -4.64 -12.56
N ALA A 26 8.74 -5.89 -12.14
CA ALA A 26 7.54 -6.63 -12.50
C ALA A 26 6.81 -7.21 -11.28
N ALA A 27 7.42 -8.15 -10.56
CA ALA A 27 6.69 -8.95 -9.55
C ALA A 27 6.05 -8.07 -8.46
N PHE A 28 6.80 -7.11 -7.92
CA PHE A 28 6.32 -6.24 -6.85
C PHE A 28 5.28 -5.20 -7.34
N ARG A 29 5.19 -4.96 -8.65
CA ARG A 29 4.15 -4.09 -9.24
C ARG A 29 2.77 -4.74 -9.29
N LEU A 30 2.64 -6.02 -8.93
CA LEU A 30 1.32 -6.65 -8.69
C LEU A 30 0.44 -5.78 -7.79
N GLY A 31 1.03 -5.09 -6.81
CA GLY A 31 0.31 -4.15 -5.94
C GLY A 31 -0.50 -3.09 -6.71
N HIS A 32 -0.04 -2.62 -7.86
CA HIS A 32 -0.79 -1.64 -8.67
C HIS A 32 -2.10 -2.19 -9.22
N THR A 33 -2.21 -3.50 -9.43
CA THR A 33 -3.46 -4.15 -9.87
C THR A 33 -4.49 -4.29 -8.75
N LEU A 34 -4.04 -4.16 -7.50
CA LEU A 34 -4.88 -4.28 -6.31
C LEU A 34 -5.40 -2.91 -5.83
N LEU A 35 -5.03 -1.81 -6.51
CA LEU A 35 -5.46 -0.47 -6.15
C LEU A 35 -6.93 -0.26 -6.51
N ASN A 36 -7.70 0.25 -5.55
CA ASN A 36 -9.04 0.78 -5.80
C ASN A 36 -8.95 2.20 -6.36
N SER A 37 -9.91 2.58 -7.21
CA SER A 37 -10.01 3.94 -7.75
C SER A 37 -10.50 4.97 -6.73
N VAL A 38 -11.07 4.52 -5.61
CA VAL A 38 -11.68 5.36 -4.57
C VAL A 38 -11.09 5.03 -3.20
N ILE A 39 -10.60 6.05 -2.52
CA ILE A 39 -10.17 6.02 -1.13
C ILE A 39 -11.41 6.22 -0.26
N GLN A 40 -11.75 5.18 0.51
CA GLN A 40 -12.83 5.25 1.49
C GLN A 40 -12.36 6.06 2.70
N ARG A 41 -13.15 7.06 3.12
CA ARG A 41 -12.86 7.85 4.31
C ARG A 41 -13.99 7.67 5.32
N ARG A 42 -13.65 7.14 6.50
CA ARG A 42 -14.61 6.76 7.55
C ARG A 42 -14.24 7.39 8.88
N ASP A 43 -15.25 7.72 9.69
CA ASP A 43 -15.06 8.15 11.07
C ASP A 43 -14.94 6.96 12.03
N ASN A 44 -14.84 7.24 13.34
CA ASN A 44 -14.74 6.22 14.39
C ASN A 44 -15.99 5.33 14.52
N ASN A 45 -17.12 5.75 13.95
CA ASN A 45 -18.35 4.96 13.93
C ASN A 45 -18.46 4.10 12.65
N GLY A 46 -17.52 4.22 11.72
CA GLY A 46 -17.52 3.50 10.45
C GLY A 46 -18.36 4.17 9.36
N GLU A 47 -18.84 5.39 9.59
CA GLU A 47 -19.65 6.17 8.66
C GLU A 47 -18.80 7.06 7.74
N ILE A 48 -19.32 7.42 6.57
CA ILE A 48 -18.60 8.31 5.64
C ILE A 48 -18.44 9.68 6.28
N ILE A 49 -17.21 10.20 6.31
CA ILE A 49 -16.96 11.56 6.81
C ILE A 49 -17.69 12.60 5.94
N PRO A 50 -18.03 13.80 6.47
CA PRO A 50 -18.76 14.84 5.72
C PRO A 50 -18.09 15.26 4.40
N GLN A 51 -16.76 15.15 4.31
CA GLN A 51 -15.97 15.45 3.11
C GLN A 51 -16.13 14.38 2.01
N GLY A 52 -16.83 13.28 2.27
CA GLY A 52 -17.07 12.19 1.34
C GLY A 52 -15.86 11.30 1.09
N ASN A 53 -15.96 10.37 0.13
CA ASN A 53 -14.79 9.61 -0.36
C ASN A 53 -13.93 10.46 -1.31
N LEU A 54 -12.69 10.04 -1.54
CA LEU A 54 -11.74 10.73 -2.41
C LEU A 54 -11.34 9.83 -3.57
N SER A 55 -11.28 10.33 -4.81
CA SER A 55 -10.71 9.53 -5.89
C SER A 55 -9.19 9.41 -5.72
N LEU A 56 -8.62 8.25 -6.05
CA LEU A 56 -7.18 8.06 -5.95
C LEU A 56 -6.41 9.06 -6.84
N GLN A 57 -6.97 9.43 -8.00
CA GLN A 57 -6.35 10.40 -8.89
C GLN A 57 -6.21 11.80 -8.25
N GLU A 58 -7.19 12.24 -7.46
CA GLU A 58 -7.21 13.56 -6.81
C GLU A 58 -6.32 13.58 -5.55
N ALA A 59 -6.00 12.41 -5.01
CA ALA A 59 -5.17 12.25 -3.83
C ALA A 59 -3.67 12.36 -4.12
N PHE A 60 -3.24 12.10 -5.36
CA PHE A 60 -1.82 12.17 -5.71
C PHE A 60 -1.25 13.56 -5.45
N PHE A 61 -0.29 13.62 -4.52
CA PHE A 61 0.42 14.85 -4.12
C PHE A 61 -0.49 15.97 -3.56
N ASN A 62 -1.72 15.64 -3.15
CA ASN A 62 -2.67 16.60 -2.60
C ASN A 62 -2.80 16.45 -1.08
N ILE A 63 -1.82 16.97 -0.35
CA ILE A 63 -1.76 16.88 1.12
C ILE A 63 -2.95 17.54 1.82
N PHE A 64 -3.57 18.56 1.21
CA PHE A 64 -4.70 19.28 1.80
C PHE A 64 -5.95 18.43 1.95
N SER A 65 -6.05 17.34 1.18
CA SER A 65 -7.17 16.40 1.28
C SER A 65 -7.21 15.58 2.59
N PHE A 66 -6.15 15.65 3.40
CA PHE A 66 -5.98 14.92 4.66
C PHE A 66 -5.71 15.82 5.87
N ILE A 67 -5.68 17.14 5.70
CA ILE A 67 -5.52 18.06 6.84
C ILE A 67 -6.87 18.14 7.55
N GLU A 68 -6.91 17.67 8.80
CA GLU A 68 -8.01 17.99 9.71
C GLU A 68 -7.91 19.47 10.08
N THR A 69 -8.82 20.29 9.57
CA THR A 69 -9.18 21.54 10.24
C THR A 69 -9.96 21.14 11.47
N GLY A 70 -9.28 21.06 12.62
CA GLY A 70 -9.89 20.74 13.91
C GLY A 70 -11.06 21.64 14.29
#